data_AF-A0A7J5FLU8-F1
#
_entry.id   AF-A0A7J5FLU8-F1
#
_cell.length_a   1.000
_cell.length_b   1.000
_cell.length_c   1.000
_cell.angle_alpha   90.00
_cell.angle_beta   90.00
_cell.angle_gamma   90.00
#
_symmetry.space_group_name_H-M   'P 1'
#
loop_
_entity.id
_entity.type
_entity.pdbx_description
1 polymer ?
#
loop_
_entity_poly.entity_id
_entity_poly.type
_entity_poly.pdbx_seq_one_letter_code
_entity_poly.pdbx_strand_id
1 'polypeptide(L)'
;MEKQTAVRETLLKEFANCSDKLFTLGIIRTDSFTGEIGEFIASKYFKLSLAGKSTKAYDGVCPKGYKYQIKSKVISNNNLTHHISNLKYQDFDYLVV
;
A
#
# COMPACT_ATOMS: atom_id res chain seq x y z
N MET A 1 18.10 -31.66 -2.86
CA MET A 1 16.64 -31.39 -2.81
C MET A 1 16.20 -30.98 -1.41
N GLU A 2 16.44 -31.79 -0.37
CA GLU A 2 16.01 -31.49 1.02
C GLU A 2 16.49 -30.13 1.55
N LYS A 3 17.75 -29.76 1.31
CA LYS A 3 18.31 -28.47 1.77
C LYS A 3 17.61 -27.25 1.15
N GLN A 4 17.11 -27.37 -0.08
CA GLN A 4 16.42 -26.29 -0.78
C GLN A 4 14.97 -26.14 -0.28
N THR A 5 14.33 -27.27 0.07
CA THR A 5 13.02 -27.31 0.71
C THR A 5 13.05 -26.64 2.09
N ALA A 6 14.03 -26.97 2.93
CA ALA A 6 14.17 -26.37 4.26
C ALA A 6 14.38 -24.83 4.22
N VAL A 7 15.13 -24.33 3.22
CA VAL A 7 15.29 -22.88 3.00
C VAL A 7 13.97 -22.23 2.62
N ARG A 8 13.20 -22.86 1.72
CA ARG A 8 11.89 -22.35 1.29
C ARG A 8 10.89 -22.27 2.44
N GLU A 9 10.81 -23.32 3.26
CA GLU A 9 9.93 -23.36 4.43
C GLU A 9 10.26 -22.24 5.43
N THR A 10 11.55 -22.01 5.66
CA THR A 10 12.03 -20.93 6.53
C THR A 10 11.61 -19.56 5.99
N LEU A 11 11.83 -19.30 4.69
CA LEU A 11 11.46 -18.03 4.06
C LEU A 11 9.95 -17.77 4.08
N LEU A 12 9.13 -18.81 3.86
CA LEU A 12 7.67 -18.69 3.95
C LEU A 12 7.22 -18.37 5.37
N LYS A 13 7.85 -18.99 6.38
CA LYS A 13 7.56 -18.71 7.79
C LYS A 13 7.95 -17.28 8.18
N GLU A 14 9.11 -16.81 7.72
CA GLU A 14 9.54 -15.42 7.94
C GLU A 14 8.60 -14.41 7.27
N PHE A 15 8.19 -14.68 6.03
CA PHE A 15 7.22 -13.85 5.31
C PHE A 15 5.89 -13.77 6.07
N ALA A 16 5.34 -14.91 6.50
CA ALA A 16 4.10 -14.96 7.27
C ALA A 16 4.22 -14.16 8.58
N ASN A 17 5.31 -14.37 9.32
CA ASN A 17 5.56 -13.64 10.58
C ASN A 17 5.64 -12.12 10.37
N CYS A 18 6.27 -11.66 9.28
CA CYS A 18 6.32 -10.23 8.95
C CYS A 18 4.94 -9.70 8.57
N SER A 19 4.18 -10.45 7.76
CA SER A 19 2.80 -10.11 7.41
C SER A 19 1.94 -9.94 8.66
N ASP A 20 1.96 -10.91 9.57
CA ASP A 20 1.17 -10.89 10.81
C ASP A 20 1.49 -9.68 11.70
N LYS A 21 2.78 -9.29 11.76
CA LYS A 21 3.21 -8.07 12.46
C LYS A 21 2.60 -6.82 11.83
N LEU A 22 2.62 -6.71 10.49
CA LEU A 22 2.02 -5.57 9.79
C LEU A 22 0.50 -5.50 10.00
N PHE A 23 -0.18 -6.65 10.01
CA PHE A 23 -1.61 -6.74 10.35
C PHE A 23 -1.88 -6.28 11.78
N THR A 24 -1.09 -6.77 12.75
CA THR A 24 -1.23 -6.42 14.17
C THR A 24 -1.01 -4.93 14.40
N LEU A 25 -0.08 -4.32 13.67
CA LEU A 25 0.18 -2.88 13.70
C LEU A 25 -0.91 -2.05 12.99
N GLY A 26 -1.85 -2.68 12.30
CA GLY A 26 -2.88 -2.02 11.50
C GLY A 26 -2.32 -1.30 10.27
N ILE A 27 -1.12 -1.68 9.81
CA ILE A 27 -0.48 -1.12 8.60
C ILE A 27 -1.13 -1.70 7.35
N ILE A 28 -1.40 -3.01 7.38
CA ILE A 28 -2.12 -3.71 6.32
C ILE A 28 -3.39 -4.36 6.89
N ARG A 29 -4.37 -4.56 6.03
CA ARG A 29 -5.66 -5.23 6.32
C ARG A 29 -5.95 -6.34 5.32
N THR A 30 -5.13 -6.47 4.29
CA THR A 30 -5.23 -7.42 3.18
C THR A 30 -3.83 -7.87 2.74
N ASP A 31 -3.78 -8.73 1.74
CA ASP A 31 -2.57 -9.16 1.04
C ASP A 31 -2.09 -8.14 -0.02
N SER A 32 -2.76 -6.99 -0.16
CA SER A 32 -2.31 -5.88 -1.02
C SER A 32 -1.26 -5.02 -0.32
N PHE A 33 -0.12 -5.63 0.02
CA PHE A 33 0.94 -5.02 0.83
C PHE A 33 1.38 -3.65 0.32
N THR A 34 1.71 -3.56 -0.97
CA THR A 34 2.30 -2.34 -1.56
C THR A 34 1.35 -1.15 -1.47
N GLY A 35 0.07 -1.38 -1.78
CA GLY A 35 -0.95 -0.33 -1.73
C GLY A 35 -1.16 0.13 -0.29
N GLU A 36 -1.43 -0.80 0.62
CA GLU A 36 -1.76 -0.48 2.01
C GLU A 36 -0.58 0.14 2.78
N ILE A 37 0.66 -0.30 2.52
CA ILE A 37 1.84 0.33 3.11
C ILE A 37 1.98 1.78 2.64
N GLY A 38 1.78 2.06 1.35
CA GLY A 38 1.86 3.43 0.86
C GLY A 38 0.69 4.30 1.35
N GLU A 39 -0.52 3.74 1.44
CA GLU A 39 -1.66 4.40 2.08
C GLU A 39 -1.35 4.75 3.54
N PHE A 40 -0.76 3.81 4.29
CA PHE A 40 -0.37 4.03 5.68
C PHE A 40 0.64 5.18 5.80
N ILE A 41 1.72 5.16 5.02
CA ILE A 41 2.76 6.21 5.05
C ILE A 41 2.16 7.57 4.70
N ALA A 42 1.42 7.66 3.59
CA ALA A 42 0.78 8.90 3.17
C ALA A 42 -0.23 9.41 4.20
N SER A 43 -0.99 8.52 4.84
CA SER A 43 -1.93 8.90 5.90
C SER A 43 -1.25 9.54 7.10
N LYS A 44 -0.07 9.05 7.49
CA LYS A 44 0.71 9.63 8.59
C LYS A 44 1.30 10.97 8.20
N TYR A 45 1.86 11.07 7.00
CA TYR A 45 2.51 12.29 6.53
C TYR A 45 1.52 13.44 6.32
N PHE A 46 0.42 13.18 5.59
CA PHE A 46 -0.59 14.18 5.27
C PHE A 46 -1.74 14.25 6.30
N LYS A 47 -1.65 13.47 7.38
CA LYS A 47 -2.69 13.37 8.43
C LYS A 47 -4.06 13.01 7.86
N LEU A 48 -4.10 12.03 6.96
CA LEU A 48 -5.32 11.63 6.25
C LEU A 48 -6.16 10.69 7.11
N SER A 49 -7.47 10.90 7.07
CA SER A 49 -8.47 9.89 7.41
C SER A 49 -8.66 8.99 6.20
N LEU A 50 -8.17 7.76 6.27
CA LEU A 50 -8.28 6.78 5.17
C LEU A 50 -9.74 6.42 4.90
N ALA A 51 -10.08 6.30 3.63
CA ALA A 51 -11.37 5.84 3.16
C ALA A 51 -11.55 4.33 3.40
N GLY A 52 -12.79 3.91 3.66
CA GLY A 52 -13.17 2.49 3.66
C GLY A 52 -13.15 1.88 2.25
N LYS A 53 -13.34 0.56 2.14
CA LYS A 53 -13.17 -0.18 0.88
C LYS A 53 -14.10 0.25 -0.29
N SER A 54 -13.44 0.45 -1.43
CA SER A 54 -13.79 0.08 -2.83
C SER A 54 -14.87 0.80 -3.66
N THR A 55 -15.52 1.85 -3.18
CA THR A 55 -16.43 2.64 -4.07
C THR A 55 -16.02 4.09 -4.26
N LYS A 56 -14.97 4.52 -3.56
CA LYS A 56 -14.49 5.90 -3.60
C LYS A 56 -13.31 6.02 -4.53
N ALA A 57 -13.25 7.13 -5.25
CA ALA A 57 -12.20 7.46 -6.20
C ALA A 57 -11.03 8.23 -5.55
N TYR A 58 -10.91 8.11 -4.23
CA TYR A 58 -9.85 8.66 -3.38
C TYR A 58 -9.63 7.71 -2.20
N ASP A 59 -8.41 7.71 -1.67
CA ASP A 59 -7.98 6.79 -0.61
C ASP A 59 -7.98 7.46 0.78
N GLY A 60 -7.96 8.79 0.85
CA GLY A 60 -8.04 9.50 2.13
C GLY A 60 -8.43 10.97 2.01
N VAL A 61 -8.82 11.56 3.13
CA VAL A 61 -9.19 12.98 3.22
C VAL A 61 -8.40 13.63 4.36
N CYS A 62 -7.80 14.79 4.10
CA CYS A 62 -7.09 15.54 5.15
C CYS A 62 -8.07 16.39 5.98
N PRO A 63 -7.64 16.96 7.13
CA PRO A 63 -8.52 17.77 7.98
C PRO A 63 -9.11 19.01 7.31
N LYS A 64 -8.51 19.48 6.21
CA LYS A 64 -9.02 20.61 5.40
C LYS A 64 -10.09 20.19 4.39
N GLY A 65 -10.41 18.90 4.28
CA GLY A 65 -11.41 18.36 3.36
C GLY A 65 -10.88 17.97 1.97
N TYR A 66 -9.58 18.17 1.70
CA TYR A 66 -8.99 17.75 0.43
C TYR A 66 -8.87 16.23 0.35
N LYS A 67 -9.22 15.69 -0.82
CA LYS A 67 -9.22 14.26 -1.16
C LYS A 67 -7.91 13.89 -1.84
N TYR A 68 -7.34 12.76 -1.41
CA TYR A 68 -6.07 12.25 -1.89
C TYR A 68 -6.27 10.88 -2.52
N GLN A 69 -5.78 10.69 -3.74
CA GLN A 69 -5.54 9.37 -4.32
C GLN A 69 -4.05 9.04 -4.14
N ILE A 70 -3.78 7.84 -3.66
CA ILE A 70 -2.46 7.31 -3.34
C ILE A 70 -2.20 6.14 -4.28
N LYS A 71 -1.02 6.13 -4.88
CA LYS A 71 -0.51 5.02 -5.71
C LYS A 71 0.88 4.66 -5.21
N SER A 72 1.16 3.38 -5.18
CA SER A 72 2.39 2.84 -4.59
C SER A 72 2.92 1.74 -5.49
N LYS A 73 4.24 1.64 -5.62
CA LYS A 73 4.89 0.63 -6.48
C LYS A 73 6.17 0.12 -5.83
N VAL A 74 6.39 -1.20 -5.92
CA VAL A 74 7.69 -1.79 -5.58
C VAL A 74 8.67 -1.51 -6.71
N ILE A 75 9.80 -0.90 -6.37
CA ILE A 75 10.88 -0.61 -7.31
C ILE A 75 11.98 -1.64 -7.08
N SER A 76 12.14 -2.59 -8.00
CA SER A 76 13.11 -3.69 -7.85
C SER A 76 14.28 -3.64 -8.84
N ASN A 77 14.39 -2.60 -9.69
CA ASN A 77 15.52 -2.32 -10.60
C ASN A 77 15.37 -0.91 -11.22
N ASN A 78 16.38 -0.42 -11.95
CA ASN A 78 16.39 0.91 -12.61
C ASN A 78 15.31 1.13 -13.71
N ASN A 79 14.49 0.12 -14.03
CA ASN A 79 13.40 0.26 -15.01
C ASN A 79 12.15 0.84 -14.35
N LEU A 80 12.19 2.14 -14.07
CA LEU A 80 11.02 2.90 -13.61
C LEU A 80 10.08 3.18 -14.80
N THR A 81 8.99 2.45 -14.90
CA THR A 81 7.85 2.87 -15.72
C THR A 81 6.99 3.83 -14.91
N HIS A 82 6.87 5.08 -15.39
CA HIS A 82 6.07 6.17 -14.79
C HIS A 82 4.59 6.15 -15.20
N HIS A 83 4.14 5.10 -15.88
CA HIS A 83 2.76 5.02 -16.35
C HIS A 83 1.80 4.74 -15.19
N ILE A 84 0.83 5.63 -14.99
CA ILE A 84 -0.26 5.49 -14.03
C ILE A 84 -1.57 5.56 -14.81
N SER A 85 -2.41 4.53 -14.66
CA SER A 85 -3.72 4.44 -15.31
C SER A 85 -4.87 4.41 -14.31
N ASN A 86 -6.10 4.50 -14.81
CA ASN A 86 -7.35 4.40 -14.04
C ASN A 86 -7.50 5.48 -12.94
N LEU A 87 -6.98 6.69 -13.20
CA LEU A 87 -7.20 7.84 -12.33
C LEU A 87 -8.51 8.55 -12.69
N LYS A 88 -9.44 8.60 -11.73
CA LYS A 88 -10.64 9.43 -11.81
C LYS A 88 -10.32 10.84 -11.29
N TYR A 89 -9.53 11.58 -12.07
CA TYR A 89 -8.94 12.87 -11.66
C TYR A 89 -9.96 13.95 -11.25
N GLN A 90 -11.24 13.79 -11.58
CA GLN A 90 -12.31 14.71 -11.17
C GLN A 90 -12.79 14.46 -9.73
N ASP A 91 -12.42 13.33 -9.13
CA ASP A 91 -12.95 12.89 -7.84
C ASP A 91 -11.97 13.09 -6.66
N PHE A 92 -10.74 13.54 -6.93
CA PHE A 92 -9.71 13.82 -5.92
C PHE A 92 -8.95 15.11 -6.24
N ASP A 93 -8.37 15.73 -5.22
CA ASP A 93 -7.66 17.00 -5.35
C ASP A 93 -6.15 16.80 -5.55
N TYR A 94 -5.58 15.75 -4.92
CA TYR A 94 -4.15 15.46 -4.93
C TYR A 94 -3.86 14.00 -5.29
N LEU A 95 -2.81 13.79 -6.08
CA LEU A 95 -2.21 12.48 -6.33
C LEU A 95 -0.90 12.36 -5.55
N VAL A 96 -0.74 11.25 -4.83
CA VAL A 96 0.50 10.85 -4.14
C VAL A 96 1.03 9.59 -4.82
N VAL A 97 2.33 9.57 -5.15
CA VAL A 97 3.01 8.47 -5.86
C VAL A 97 4.32 8.12 -5.16
#